data_AF-A0AA43W444-F1
#
_entry.id   AF-A0AA43W444-F1
#
_cell.length_a   1.000
_cell.length_b   1.000
_cell.length_c   1.000
_cell.angle_alpha   90.00
_cell.angle_beta   90.00
_cell.angle_gamma   90.00
#
_symmetry.space_group_name_H-M   'P 1'
#
loop_
_entity.id
_entity.type
_entity.pdbx_description
1 polymer ?
#
loop_
_entity_poly.entity_id
_entity_poly.type
_entity_poly.pdbx_seq_one_letter_code
_entity_poly.pdbx_strand_id
1 'polypeptide(L)'
;MDIQKLTENYRKRFNDFYGQAEAAEEDSGRKKKKTQPKRPNFLAEVIRPVLDALVDLLPGYGFSKTTDKYAMYGDYYRIKAGIVLIGGFSVDEDFGLVFTPLFHGKPCGQQQKITDSRQLVDVLRKEFEKREVKMKTM
;
A
#
# COMPACT_ATOMS: atom_id res chain seq x y z
N MET A 1 -10.68 -7.18 3.74
CA MET A 1 -10.39 -6.56 2.43
C MET A 1 -9.44 -7.47 1.66
N ASP A 2 -9.72 -7.68 0.38
CA ASP A 2 -8.88 -8.45 -0.52
C ASP A 2 -7.83 -7.52 -1.15
N ILE A 3 -6.58 -7.63 -0.69
CA ILE A 3 -5.48 -6.74 -1.09
C ILE A 3 -4.95 -7.18 -2.46
N GLN A 4 -4.90 -8.49 -2.71
CA GLN A 4 -4.53 -9.05 -4.00
C GLN A 4 -5.44 -8.51 -5.11
N LYS A 5 -6.76 -8.51 -4.90
CA LYS A 5 -7.70 -7.93 -5.86
C LYS A 5 -7.49 -6.43 -6.10
N LEU A 6 -7.10 -5.66 -5.06
CA LEU A 6 -6.72 -4.26 -5.24
C LEU A 6 -5.49 -4.11 -6.14
N THR A 7 -4.44 -4.91 -5.91
CA THR A 7 -3.22 -4.89 -6.73
C THR A 7 -3.46 -5.37 -8.15
N GLU A 8 -4.33 -6.37 -8.36
CA GLU A 8 -4.71 -6.87 -9.68
C GLU A 8 -5.53 -5.85 -10.47
N ASN A 9 -6.48 -5.17 -9.82
CA ASN A 9 -7.24 -4.07 -10.42
C ASN A 9 -6.32 -2.92 -10.82
N TYR A 10 -5.36 -2.57 -9.96
CA TYR A 10 -4.37 -1.56 -10.27
C TYR A 10 -3.52 -1.98 -11.47
N ARG A 11 -2.98 -3.20 -11.48
CA ARG A 11 -2.18 -3.75 -12.60
C ARG A 11 -2.96 -3.69 -13.91
N LYS A 12 -4.24 -4.08 -13.90
CA LYS A 12 -5.10 -3.98 -15.07
C LYS A 12 -5.19 -2.53 -15.57
N ARG A 13 -5.47 -1.58 -14.67
CA ARG A 13 -5.51 -0.14 -15.03
C ARG A 13 -4.16 0.40 -15.49
N PHE A 14 -3.06 -0.06 -14.91
CA PHE A 14 -1.71 0.29 -15.30
C PHE A 14 -1.44 -0.16 -16.75
N ASN A 15 -1.68 -1.43 -17.05
CA ASN A 15 -1.52 -1.98 -18.38
C ASN A 15 -2.46 -1.33 -19.39
N ASP A 16 -3.72 -1.09 -19.02
CA ASP A 16 -4.68 -0.42 -19.91
C ASP A 16 -4.22 1.01 -20.24
N PHE A 17 -3.67 1.76 -19.26
CA PHE A 17 -3.25 3.14 -19.47
C PHE A 17 -1.92 3.23 -20.24
N TYR A 18 -0.90 2.46 -19.84
CA TYR A 18 0.43 2.54 -20.44
C TYR A 18 0.58 1.66 -21.68
N GLY A 19 -0.09 0.50 -21.75
CA GLY A 19 -0.11 -0.33 -22.96
C GLY A 19 -0.87 0.33 -24.13
N GLN A 20 -1.85 1.21 -23.85
CA GLN A 20 -2.44 2.08 -24.87
C GLN A 20 -1.52 3.24 -25.29
N ALA A 21 -0.62 3.68 -24.41
CA ALA A 21 0.33 4.74 -24.72
C ALA A 21 1.42 4.25 -25.69
N GLU A 22 1.94 3.03 -25.48
CA GLU A 22 2.91 2.39 -26.39
C GLU A 22 2.31 2.19 -27.80
N ALA A 23 1.07 1.71 -27.90
CA ALA A 23 0.38 1.54 -29.18
C ALA A 23 0.04 2.88 -29.89
N ALA A 24 -0.13 3.97 -29.13
CA ALA A 24 -0.44 5.30 -29.68
C ALA A 24 0.81 6.09 -30.11
N GLU A 25 2.00 5.74 -29.59
CA GLU A 25 3.28 6.31 -30.06
C GLU A 25 3.70 5.73 -31.42
N GLU A 26 3.27 4.52 -31.78
CA GLU A 26 3.47 3.93 -33.12
C GLU A 26 2.50 4.47 -34.19
N ASP A 27 1.26 4.80 -33.82
CA ASP A 27 0.21 5.27 -34.75
C ASP A 27 -0.02 6.79 -34.62
N SER A 28 0.99 7.58 -35.00
CA SER A 28 0.89 9.05 -35.03
C SER A 28 0.04 9.55 -36.21
N GLY A 29 -1.26 9.24 -36.19
CA GLY A 29 -2.13 9.40 -37.34
C GLY A 29 -3.58 9.82 -37.14
N ARG A 30 -4.10 10.11 -35.93
CA ARG A 30 -5.40 10.85 -35.74
C ARG A 30 -5.77 11.04 -34.26
N LYS A 31 -5.71 12.29 -33.77
CA LYS A 31 -6.18 12.63 -32.42
C LYS A 31 -7.71 12.81 -32.38
N LYS A 32 -8.45 11.78 -31.94
CA LYS A 32 -9.76 11.98 -31.30
C LYS A 32 -9.51 12.29 -29.82
N LYS A 33 -9.97 13.44 -29.32
CA LYS A 33 -10.03 13.77 -27.89
C LYS A 33 -11.01 12.81 -27.19
N LYS A 34 -10.59 11.59 -26.90
CA LYS A 34 -11.19 10.79 -25.83
C LYS A 34 -10.68 11.35 -24.51
N THR A 35 -11.55 11.57 -23.55
CA THR A 35 -11.18 11.93 -22.17
C THR A 35 -10.10 10.95 -21.72
N GLN A 36 -8.86 11.43 -21.54
CA GLN A 36 -7.77 10.53 -21.19
C GLN A 36 -8.15 9.85 -19.87
N PRO A 37 -8.06 8.51 -19.78
CA PRO A 37 -8.28 7.82 -18.52
C PRO A 37 -7.41 8.43 -17.44
N LYS A 38 -7.91 8.52 -16.20
CA LYS A 38 -7.11 9.09 -15.10
C LYS A 38 -5.85 8.25 -14.91
N ARG A 39 -4.68 8.90 -14.85
CA ARG A 39 -3.38 8.24 -14.66
C ARG A 39 -3.45 7.31 -13.44
N PRO A 40 -3.07 6.02 -13.57
CA PRO A 40 -3.00 5.09 -12.44
C PRO A 40 -2.10 5.64 -11.34
N ASN A 41 -2.56 5.54 -10.09
CA ASN A 41 -1.80 6.00 -8.91
C ASN A 41 -1.82 4.93 -7.81
N PHE A 42 -0.74 4.16 -7.69
CA PHE A 42 -0.63 3.05 -6.75
C PHE A 42 -0.84 3.47 -5.29
N LEU A 43 -0.32 4.66 -4.93
CA LEU A 43 -0.48 5.21 -3.60
C LEU A 43 -1.96 5.43 -3.27
N ALA A 44 -2.71 6.08 -4.17
CA ALA A 44 -4.12 6.40 -3.95
C ALA A 44 -5.04 5.19 -4.08
N GLU A 45 -4.70 4.24 -4.96
CA GLU A 45 -5.58 3.12 -5.32
C GLU A 45 -5.35 1.86 -4.48
N VAL A 46 -4.16 1.69 -3.91
CA VAL A 46 -3.78 0.50 -3.15
C VAL A 46 -3.33 0.87 -1.74
N ILE A 47 -2.26 1.66 -1.61
CA ILE A 47 -1.63 1.91 -0.31
C ILE A 47 -2.56 2.62 0.66
N ARG A 48 -3.17 3.74 0.26
CA ARG A 48 -4.07 4.49 1.14
C ARG A 48 -5.27 3.66 1.58
N PRO A 49 -6.01 2.96 0.70
CA PRO A 49 -7.06 2.03 1.12
C PRO A 49 -6.61 0.97 2.12
N VAL A 50 -5.41 0.38 1.92
CA VAL A 50 -4.85 -0.61 2.84
C VAL A 50 -4.56 -0.02 4.21
N LEU A 51 -3.92 1.15 4.26
CA LEU A 51 -3.59 1.83 5.53
C LEU A 51 -4.83 2.35 6.25
N ASP A 52 -5.78 2.91 5.51
CA ASP A 52 -7.02 3.47 6.09
C ASP A 52 -7.89 2.37 6.69
N ALA A 53 -7.90 1.17 6.09
CA ALA A 53 -8.61 0.01 6.64
C ALA A 53 -8.06 -0.44 8.00
N LEU A 54 -6.79 -0.16 8.33
CA LEU A 54 -6.21 -0.53 9.63
C LEU A 54 -6.86 0.18 10.81
N VAL A 55 -7.47 1.35 10.58
CA VAL A 55 -8.21 2.10 11.62
C VAL A 55 -9.36 1.26 12.16
N ASP A 56 -10.08 0.58 11.27
CA ASP A 56 -11.24 -0.25 11.63
C ASP A 56 -10.84 -1.68 12.01
N LEU A 57 -9.77 -2.22 11.41
CA LEU A 57 -9.31 -3.59 11.64
C LEU A 57 -8.50 -3.77 12.94
N LEU A 58 -7.81 -2.72 13.39
CA LEU A 58 -6.98 -2.72 14.60
C LEU A 58 -7.30 -1.49 15.47
N PRO A 59 -8.55 -1.40 15.98
CA PRO A 59 -8.92 -0.31 16.88
C PRO A 59 -8.05 -0.37 18.15
N GLY A 60 -7.74 0.80 18.73
CA GLY A 60 -6.94 0.90 19.97
C GLY A 60 -5.42 0.87 19.78
N TYR A 61 -4.91 0.54 18.58
CA TYR A 61 -3.48 0.60 18.26
C TYR A 61 -3.00 2.00 17.80
N GLY A 62 -3.93 2.94 17.60
CA GLY A 62 -3.60 4.34 17.26
C GLY A 62 -3.33 4.60 15.78
N PHE A 63 -3.82 3.75 14.88
CA PHE A 63 -3.83 4.06 13.44
C PHE A 63 -4.69 5.29 13.13
N SER A 64 -4.32 6.01 12.08
CA SER A 64 -5.07 7.17 11.58
C SER A 64 -5.18 7.11 10.07
N LYS A 65 -6.27 7.65 9.51
CA LYS A 65 -6.46 7.71 8.05
C LYS A 65 -5.37 8.55 7.40
N THR A 66 -4.92 8.10 6.24
CA THR A 66 -3.97 8.77 5.39
C THR A 66 -4.54 10.08 4.86
N THR A 67 -3.66 11.07 4.72
CA THR A 67 -4.00 12.36 4.10
C THR A 67 -3.42 12.43 2.69
N ASP A 68 -3.81 13.44 1.93
CA ASP A 68 -3.24 13.68 0.59
C ASP A 68 -1.75 14.03 0.62
N LYS A 69 -1.22 14.35 1.81
CA LYS A 69 0.22 14.61 2.03
C LYS A 69 1.01 13.35 2.36
N TYR A 70 0.35 12.21 2.54
CA TYR A 70 1.05 10.95 2.79
C TYR A 70 1.87 10.58 1.56
N ALA A 71 3.14 10.23 1.77
CA ALA A 71 4.07 9.85 0.73
C ALA A 71 4.98 8.73 1.21
N MET A 72 5.58 8.03 0.24
CA MET A 72 6.65 7.07 0.51
C MET A 72 7.84 7.79 1.18
N TYR A 73 8.53 7.12 2.08
CA TYR A 73 9.78 7.61 2.67
C TYR A 73 10.87 6.55 2.54
N GLY A 74 11.95 6.90 1.85
CA GLY A 74 12.94 5.91 1.40
C GLY A 74 12.24 4.91 0.49
N ASP A 75 12.48 3.62 0.71
CA ASP A 75 11.93 2.54 -0.11
C ASP A 75 10.57 2.01 0.40
N TYR A 76 9.97 2.69 1.38
CA TYR A 76 8.82 2.17 2.11
C TYR A 76 7.66 3.15 2.23
N TYR A 77 6.45 2.66 1.97
CA TYR A 77 5.23 3.24 2.51
C TYR A 77 5.12 2.89 3.99
N ARG A 78 5.53 3.82 4.85
CA ARG A 78 5.67 3.59 6.30
C ARG A 78 4.33 3.39 7.01
N ILE A 79 4.24 2.31 7.76
CA ILE A 79 3.09 1.98 8.62
C ILE A 79 3.38 2.48 10.03
N LYS A 80 2.62 3.49 10.45
CA LYS A 80 2.70 4.07 11.80
C LYS A 80 1.43 3.83 12.59
N ALA A 81 1.60 3.48 13.85
CA ALA A 81 0.55 3.34 14.84
C ALA A 81 0.83 4.35 15.97
N GLY A 82 0.10 5.47 15.95
CA GLY A 82 0.45 6.67 16.70
C GLY A 82 1.85 7.19 16.32
N ILE A 83 2.75 7.25 17.30
CA ILE A 83 4.15 7.66 17.10
C ILE A 83 5.07 6.49 16.71
N VAL A 84 4.60 5.25 16.81
CA VAL A 84 5.42 4.04 16.62
C VAL A 84 5.47 3.67 15.15
N LEU A 85 6.68 3.57 14.59
CA LEU A 85 6.92 2.98 13.27
C LEU A 85 7.02 1.45 13.41
N ILE A 86 6.03 0.73 12.89
CA ILE A 86 5.96 -0.73 13.00
C ILE A 86 6.61 -1.40 11.80
N GLY A 87 6.44 -0.82 10.60
CA GLY A 87 6.96 -1.40 9.38
C GLY A 87 6.74 -0.51 8.18
N GLY A 88 6.87 -1.11 7.00
CA GLY A 88 6.61 -0.44 5.75
C GLY A 88 6.25 -1.44 4.65
N PHE A 89 5.45 -0.97 3.69
CA PHE A 89 5.24 -1.70 2.44
C PHE A 89 6.27 -1.27 1.40
N SER A 90 6.94 -2.24 0.80
CA SER A 90 7.51 -2.12 -0.54
C SER A 90 6.57 -2.76 -1.56
N VAL A 91 6.84 -2.52 -2.84
CA VAL A 91 6.06 -3.03 -3.97
C VAL A 91 6.98 -3.91 -4.80
N ASP A 92 6.57 -5.15 -5.06
CA ASP A 92 7.30 -6.05 -5.95
C ASP A 92 7.01 -5.74 -7.44
N GLU A 93 7.69 -6.44 -8.34
CA GLU A 93 7.58 -6.25 -9.80
C GLU A 93 6.15 -6.48 -10.33
N ASP A 94 5.35 -7.30 -9.64
CA ASP A 94 3.98 -7.62 -9.99
C ASP A 94 2.94 -6.73 -9.30
N PHE A 95 3.37 -5.59 -8.74
CA PHE A 95 2.56 -4.70 -7.89
C PHE A 95 2.08 -5.33 -6.58
N GLY A 96 2.65 -6.46 -6.18
CA GLY A 96 2.37 -7.10 -4.90
C GLY A 96 2.90 -6.29 -3.72
N LEU A 97 2.16 -6.30 -2.62
CA LEU A 97 2.57 -5.62 -1.39
C LEU A 97 3.43 -6.53 -0.53
N VAL A 98 4.62 -6.06 -0.17
CA VAL A 98 5.55 -6.76 0.72
C VAL A 98 5.70 -5.95 2.00
N PHE A 99 5.26 -6.52 3.12
CA PHE A 99 5.48 -5.93 4.43
C PHE A 99 6.89 -6.24 4.93
N THR A 100 7.56 -5.22 5.46
CA THR A 100 8.85 -5.34 6.15
C THR A 100 8.75 -4.71 7.54
N PRO A 101 9.05 -5.45 8.63
CA PRO A 101 9.22 -4.85 9.95
C PRO A 101 10.35 -3.82 9.94
N LEU A 102 10.08 -2.62 10.46
CA LEU A 102 11.06 -1.54 10.54
C LEU A 102 11.30 -1.14 12.00
N PHE A 103 12.57 -0.91 12.35
CA PHE A 103 13.00 -0.34 13.62
C PHE A 103 13.91 0.85 13.37
N HIS A 104 13.56 2.03 13.87
CA HIS A 104 14.21 3.31 13.52
C HIS A 104 14.37 3.54 12.00
N GLY A 105 13.39 3.05 11.23
CA GLY A 105 13.39 3.17 9.76
C GLY A 105 14.26 2.15 9.03
N LYS A 106 14.92 1.23 9.74
CA LYS A 106 15.74 0.16 9.16
C LYS A 106 14.99 -1.18 9.18
N PRO A 107 15.07 -2.00 8.12
CA PRO A 107 14.56 -3.36 8.12
C PRO A 107 15.18 -4.20 9.24
N CYS A 108 14.35 -4.90 10.01
CA CYS A 108 14.81 -5.67 11.17
C CYS A 108 14.18 -7.06 11.31
N GLY A 109 13.43 -7.52 10.31
CA GLY A 109 12.74 -8.80 10.37
C GLY A 109 12.43 -9.37 9.00
N GLN A 110 11.75 -10.51 8.99
CA GLN A 110 11.38 -11.21 7.77
C GLN A 110 10.38 -10.39 6.95
N GLN A 111 10.67 -10.26 5.66
CA GLN A 111 9.72 -9.68 4.71
C GLN A 111 8.61 -10.68 4.39
N GLN A 112 7.39 -10.18 4.24
CA GLN A 112 6.24 -11.04 3.96
C GLN A 112 5.33 -10.39 2.92
N LYS A 113 5.06 -11.12 1.83
CA LYS A 113 4.05 -10.73 0.84
C LYS A 113 2.67 -10.79 1.48
N ILE A 114 1.90 -9.72 1.35
CA ILE A 114 0.57 -9.56 1.95
C ILE A 114 -0.48 -9.61 0.85
N THR A 115 -1.36 -10.60 0.89
CA THR A 115 -2.43 -10.78 -0.10
C THR A 115 -3.82 -10.43 0.43
N ASP A 116 -4.03 -10.45 1.75
CA ASP A 116 -5.29 -10.04 2.35
C ASP A 116 -5.11 -9.29 3.69
N SER A 117 -6.19 -8.65 4.13
CA SER A 117 -6.16 -7.85 5.36
C SER A 117 -6.04 -8.67 6.64
N ARG A 118 -6.46 -9.95 6.66
CA ARG A 118 -6.31 -10.82 7.85
C ARG A 118 -4.83 -11.13 8.05
N GLN A 119 -4.14 -11.50 6.97
CA GLN A 119 -2.71 -11.73 6.99
C GLN A 119 -1.95 -10.48 7.46
N LEU A 120 -2.32 -9.30 6.94
CA LEU A 120 -1.72 -8.04 7.39
C LEU A 120 -1.92 -7.82 8.90
N VAL A 121 -3.15 -8.00 9.39
CA VAL A 121 -3.49 -7.84 10.80
C VAL A 121 -2.68 -8.80 11.68
N ASP A 122 -2.57 -10.06 11.29
CA ASP A 122 -1.83 -11.08 12.05
C ASP A 122 -0.34 -10.74 12.13
N VAL A 123 0.25 -10.27 11.03
CA VAL A 123 1.65 -9.84 10.99
C VAL A 123 1.85 -8.61 11.88
N LEU A 124 0.97 -7.61 11.79
CA LEU A 124 1.08 -6.40 12.61
C LEU A 124 0.91 -6.72 14.11
N ARG A 125 -0.03 -7.58 14.50
CA ARG A 125 -0.22 -8.01 15.89
C ARG A 125 1.03 -8.67 16.45
N LYS A 126 1.64 -9.60 15.71
CA LYS A 126 2.91 -10.23 16.10
C LYS A 126 4.02 -9.20 16.30
N GLU A 127 4.09 -8.18 15.43
CA GLU A 127 5.07 -7.11 15.57
C GLU A 127 4.80 -6.20 16.77
N PHE A 128 3.53 -5.95 17.13
CA PHE A 128 3.19 -5.22 18.35
C PHE A 128 3.53 -6.01 19.62
N GLU A 129 3.23 -7.31 19.64
CA GLU A 129 3.54 -8.22 20.75
C GLU A 129 5.05 -8.28 21.00
N LYS A 130 5.86 -8.47 19.94
CA LYS A 130 7.33 -8.45 20.03
C LYS A 130 7.90 -7.15 20.60
N ARG A 131 7.18 -6.03 20.44
CA ARG A 131 7.60 -4.69 20.86
C ARG A 131 6.95 -4.26 22.18
N GLU A 132 6.21 -5.16 22.84
CA GLU A 132 5.46 -4.90 24.07
C GLU A 132 4.53 -3.67 23.98
N VAL A 133 4.04 -3.35 22.78
CA VAL A 133 3.15 -2.20 22.56
C VAL A 133 1.76 -2.56 23.08
N LYS A 134 1.37 -1.95 24.20
CA LYS A 134 0.05 -2.17 24.81
C LYS A 134 -1.04 -1.48 23.99
N MET A 135 -2.11 -2.21 23.71
CA MET A 135 -3.34 -1.65 23.16
C MET A 135 -3.89 -0.61 24.15
N LYS A 136 -4.28 0.57 23.67
CA LYS A 136 -4.99 1.51 24.53
C LYS A 136 -6.40 0.99 24.73
N THR A 137 -6.76 0.71 25.99
CA THR A 137 -8.15 0.43 26.37
C THR A 137 -8.97 1.66 26.02
N MET A 138 -9.97 1.49 25.14
CA MET A 138 -10.96 2.52 24.84
C MET A 138 -11.86 2.78 26.04
#